data_AF-A0AAN7CLI9-F1
#
_entry.id   AF-A0AAN7CLI9-F1
#
_cell.length_a   1.000
_cell.length_b   1.000
_cell.length_c   1.000
_cell.angle_alpha   90.00
_cell.angle_beta   90.00
_cell.angle_gamma   90.00
#
_symmetry.space_group_name_H-M   'P 1'
#
loop_
_entity.id
_entity.type
_entity.pdbx_description
1 polymer ?
#
loop_
_entity_poly.entity_id
_entity_poly.type
_entity_poly.pdbx_seq_one_letter_code
_entity_poly.pdbx_strand_id
1 'polypeptide(L)'
;MASPRSGPLATSILALVASVSSLPNGLVRRQATTYTFSGCYVDNSDNNRALPAASYADDHMTVASCAAFCSSFKYFGLEYGRECYCDNAISIAATSIDVSDCSFPCVGDASATCGASNRLSVYENAAPVPGPAPAELDGAPYVGCFQEGPQRVLPFKGVSTPDMTAAKCAANCEGYAYFGTEYGSECYCGNDVPTNTALESECSMTCSGDSSQLCGAGDRLTVYGPLKVALTTLAPVGDYVYQGCYTDNHERVLTGKSLHDDQMTLEMCAATCNSYAWFGVEYSKECYCGTELASSSIQRPQSDCTMTCSGNHDQVCGNTNRLSVYHNSAITTGGSAQASVGDFQYKSCWTDDVYNRSLKGASYAADDMTLESCATFCSNFAFFGVEYSRECYCDNTVLGAAADEQDCSVLCTGDSSSWCGGSSRLNLYEKKPEPEPTSDGCVSSAPASAVLLNGAFECDTLDPWVVNTNIGGQLTTVGGSKDGSKMLHLFSSYYLQSRATNINIYQILHTVPGQTYQLSFDLLIGGGNGNNWKVAVGSNAPFASGDIGFGDWTTFSTTFTAVGDDQLNLQFNSVVWAYADFYFDNFVIKKVATA
;
A
#
# COMPACT_ATOMS: atom_id res chain seq x y z
N MET A 1 -45.79 -58.27 -49.58
CA MET A 1 -47.16 -58.06 -50.11
C MET A 1 -48.16 -58.53 -49.05
N ALA A 2 -49.39 -58.02 -49.08
CA ALA A 2 -50.59 -58.51 -48.35
C ALA A 2 -50.47 -58.80 -46.83
N SER A 3 -51.10 -57.93 -46.03
CA SER A 3 -51.90 -58.37 -44.86
C SER A 3 -53.33 -58.61 -45.34
N PRO A 4 -54.12 -59.50 -44.69
CA PRO A 4 -55.41 -59.00 -44.19
C PRO A 4 -55.97 -59.66 -42.89
N ARG A 5 -56.42 -58.79 -41.98
CA ARG A 5 -57.75 -58.74 -41.31
C ARG A 5 -58.36 -59.94 -40.54
N SER A 6 -59.01 -59.54 -39.43
CA SER A 6 -60.31 -60.01 -38.87
C SER A 6 -60.47 -61.40 -38.26
N GLY A 7 -61.15 -61.44 -37.11
CA GLY A 7 -61.82 -62.63 -36.56
C GLY A 7 -63.30 -62.33 -36.24
N PRO A 8 -64.07 -63.29 -35.70
CA PRO A 8 -65.37 -63.03 -35.06
C PRO A 8 -65.49 -63.63 -33.64
N LEU A 9 -66.67 -63.46 -33.02
CA LEU A 9 -66.94 -63.77 -31.60
C LEU A 9 -67.50 -65.18 -31.35
N ALA A 10 -67.27 -65.64 -30.11
CA ALA A 10 -68.17 -66.39 -29.21
C ALA A 10 -68.88 -67.69 -29.65
N THR A 11 -68.73 -68.71 -28.81
CA THR A 11 -69.73 -69.78 -28.60
C THR A 11 -70.26 -69.74 -27.17
N SER A 12 -71.57 -69.89 -27.01
CA SER A 12 -72.29 -69.85 -25.72
C SER A 12 -72.35 -71.22 -25.05
N ILE A 13 -72.64 -71.25 -23.74
CA ILE A 13 -73.60 -72.18 -23.12
C ILE A 13 -74.14 -71.54 -21.82
N LEU A 14 -75.46 -71.62 -21.62
CA LEU A 14 -76.15 -71.23 -20.38
C LEU A 14 -76.32 -72.45 -19.45
N ALA A 15 -76.24 -72.24 -18.14
CA ALA A 15 -76.88 -73.13 -17.16
C ALA A 15 -77.23 -72.38 -15.84
N LEU A 16 -78.50 -72.47 -15.43
CA LEU A 16 -79.02 -72.12 -14.10
C LEU A 16 -79.40 -73.44 -13.39
N VAL A 17 -79.45 -73.60 -12.07
CA VAL A 17 -79.49 -72.69 -10.90
C VAL A 17 -78.74 -73.38 -9.72
N ALA A 18 -78.53 -72.87 -8.49
CA ALA A 18 -78.95 -71.65 -7.77
C ALA A 18 -78.04 -71.38 -6.54
N SER A 19 -78.29 -70.25 -5.85
CA SER A 19 -78.18 -70.05 -4.39
C SER A 19 -76.86 -70.37 -3.65
N VAL A 20 -76.08 -69.32 -3.39
CA VAL A 20 -75.62 -69.00 -2.02
C VAL A 20 -75.79 -67.49 -1.78
N SER A 21 -75.89 -67.06 -0.53
CA SER A 21 -76.30 -65.71 -0.11
C SER A 21 -75.17 -64.66 -0.06
N SER A 22 -75.52 -63.44 -0.49
CA SER A 22 -74.93 -62.13 -0.13
C SER A 22 -73.64 -62.05 0.72
N LEU A 23 -72.60 -61.43 0.14
CA LEU A 23 -71.47 -60.82 0.85
C LEU A 23 -71.58 -59.29 0.79
N PRO A 24 -71.61 -58.55 1.91
CA PRO A 24 -71.56 -57.10 1.93
C PRO A 24 -70.12 -56.53 1.88
N ASN A 25 -69.99 -55.22 1.65
CA ASN A 25 -68.73 -54.49 1.47
C ASN A 25 -67.72 -54.67 2.62
N GLY A 26 -66.42 -54.71 2.28
CA GLY A 26 -65.34 -54.82 3.28
C GLY A 26 -63.91 -54.52 2.80
N LEU A 27 -63.70 -53.79 1.70
CA LEU A 27 -62.35 -53.39 1.25
C LEU A 27 -61.79 -52.25 2.11
N VAL A 28 -61.15 -52.60 3.23
CA VAL A 28 -60.37 -51.64 4.04
C VAL A 28 -59.13 -51.21 3.25
N ARG A 29 -59.21 -50.03 2.63
CA ARG A 29 -58.06 -49.34 2.05
C ARG A 29 -57.09 -48.99 3.18
N ARG A 30 -55.96 -49.69 3.29
CA ARG A 30 -54.83 -49.23 4.11
C ARG A 30 -54.48 -47.80 3.68
N GLN A 31 -54.58 -46.84 4.59
CA GLN A 31 -53.99 -45.52 4.39
C GLN A 31 -52.46 -45.67 4.36
N ALA A 32 -51.79 -44.90 3.52
CA ALA A 32 -50.37 -44.65 3.70
C ALA A 32 -50.22 -43.74 4.94
N THR A 33 -49.40 -44.13 5.90
CA THR A 33 -49.07 -43.27 7.04
C THR A 33 -48.12 -42.17 6.61
N THR A 34 -48.34 -40.95 7.08
CA THR A 34 -47.48 -39.78 6.77
C THR A 34 -46.21 -39.74 7.62
N TYR A 35 -46.00 -40.75 8.48
CA TYR A 35 -44.88 -40.88 9.41
C TYR A 35 -44.59 -42.35 9.72
N THR A 36 -43.40 -42.61 10.29
CA THR A 36 -42.90 -43.92 10.70
C THR A 36 -42.41 -43.86 12.15
N PHE A 37 -42.65 -44.88 12.97
CA PHE A 37 -42.11 -44.92 14.34
C PHE A 37 -40.59 -45.17 14.31
N SER A 38 -39.82 -44.31 15.02
CA SER A 38 -38.36 -44.35 15.07
C SER A 38 -37.83 -45.08 16.32
N GLY A 39 -38.53 -45.01 17.45
CA GLY A 39 -38.14 -45.72 18.67
C GLY A 39 -38.63 -45.07 19.97
N CYS A 40 -38.27 -45.69 21.10
CA CYS A 40 -38.43 -45.11 22.43
C CYS A 40 -37.08 -44.54 22.91
N TYR A 41 -37.09 -43.32 23.43
CA TYR A 41 -35.90 -42.60 23.88
C TYR A 41 -36.09 -42.08 25.29
N VAL A 42 -34.99 -42.02 26.05
CA VAL A 42 -34.91 -41.22 27.28
C VAL A 42 -34.95 -39.74 26.89
N ASP A 43 -35.82 -38.98 27.56
CA ASP A 43 -35.98 -37.54 27.35
C ASP A 43 -35.91 -36.80 28.70
N ASN A 44 -35.45 -35.55 28.70
CA ASN A 44 -35.23 -34.72 29.88
C ASN A 44 -34.27 -35.35 30.91
N SER A 45 -33.25 -36.09 30.45
CA SER A 45 -32.10 -36.48 31.27
C SER A 45 -31.16 -35.29 31.45
N ASP A 46 -30.73 -35.00 32.68
CA ASP A 46 -29.85 -33.87 33.02
C ASP A 46 -30.30 -32.51 32.44
N ASN A 47 -31.62 -32.28 32.41
CA ASN A 47 -32.29 -31.09 31.88
C ASN A 47 -32.06 -30.86 30.37
N ASN A 48 -31.72 -31.91 29.62
CA ASN A 48 -31.56 -31.88 28.16
C ASN A 48 -32.73 -32.62 27.47
N ARG A 49 -33.44 -31.94 26.56
CA ARG A 49 -34.56 -32.52 25.80
C ARG A 49 -34.07 -33.24 24.55
N ALA A 50 -34.74 -34.33 24.20
CA ALA A 50 -34.47 -35.15 23.02
C ALA A 50 -34.93 -34.48 21.72
N LEU A 51 -36.00 -33.67 21.77
CA LEU A 51 -36.53 -32.86 20.67
C LEU A 51 -36.88 -31.44 21.21
N PRO A 52 -35.90 -30.52 21.30
CA PRO A 52 -36.11 -29.21 21.93
C PRO A 52 -36.80 -28.12 21.08
N ALA A 53 -36.81 -28.20 19.74
CA ALA A 53 -37.14 -27.03 18.90
C ALA A 53 -38.58 -26.48 19.04
N ALA A 54 -39.59 -27.33 19.22
CA ALA A 54 -40.98 -26.88 19.45
C ALA A 54 -41.77 -27.90 20.29
N SER A 55 -42.78 -27.44 21.05
CA SER A 55 -43.65 -28.33 21.82
C SER A 55 -45.02 -27.75 22.16
N TYR A 56 -45.99 -28.62 22.46
CA TYR A 56 -47.28 -28.29 23.07
C TYR A 56 -47.85 -29.50 23.84
N ALA A 57 -48.92 -29.30 24.61
CA ALA A 57 -49.63 -30.39 25.29
C ALA A 57 -51.15 -30.21 25.25
N ASP A 58 -51.88 -31.31 25.12
CA ASP A 58 -53.35 -31.35 24.96
C ASP A 58 -53.92 -32.62 25.59
N ASP A 59 -55.04 -32.51 26.29
CA ASP A 59 -55.72 -33.66 26.90
C ASP A 59 -56.49 -34.52 25.89
N HIS A 60 -56.42 -34.19 24.59
CA HIS A 60 -56.88 -35.00 23.46
C HIS A 60 -55.72 -35.39 22.52
N MET A 61 -54.48 -35.40 23.01
CA MET A 61 -53.30 -35.71 22.19
C MET A 61 -53.43 -37.06 21.47
N THR A 62 -53.06 -37.06 20.19
CA THR A 62 -52.91 -38.25 19.35
C THR A 62 -51.58 -38.19 18.58
N VAL A 63 -51.09 -39.34 18.13
CA VAL A 63 -49.90 -39.38 17.25
C VAL A 63 -50.12 -38.54 15.99
N ALA A 64 -51.33 -38.56 15.44
CA ALA A 64 -51.68 -37.80 14.22
C ALA A 64 -51.76 -36.29 14.45
N SER A 65 -52.22 -35.81 15.61
CA SER A 65 -52.24 -34.38 15.92
C SER A 65 -50.83 -33.83 16.17
N CYS A 66 -49.97 -34.60 16.83
CA CYS A 66 -48.56 -34.22 17.00
C CYS A 66 -47.82 -34.23 15.65
N ALA A 67 -48.04 -35.23 14.80
CA ALA A 67 -47.49 -35.26 13.44
C ALA A 67 -47.90 -34.04 12.59
N ALA A 68 -49.15 -33.58 12.74
CA ALA A 68 -49.66 -32.40 12.04
C ALA A 68 -49.04 -31.09 12.56
N PHE A 69 -48.89 -30.94 13.89
CA PHE A 69 -48.18 -29.81 14.50
C PHE A 69 -46.72 -29.78 14.07
N CYS A 70 -46.01 -30.91 14.15
CA CYS A 70 -44.62 -31.04 13.76
C CYS A 70 -44.41 -31.29 12.24
N SER A 71 -45.34 -30.89 11.37
CA SER A 71 -45.28 -31.22 9.93
C SER A 71 -44.14 -30.52 9.17
N SER A 72 -43.57 -29.45 9.75
CA SER A 72 -42.35 -28.76 9.31
C SER A 72 -41.05 -29.31 9.91
N PHE A 73 -41.11 -30.42 10.64
CA PHE A 73 -39.97 -31.02 11.35
C PHE A 73 -39.74 -32.47 10.92
N LYS A 74 -38.48 -32.89 10.90
CA LYS A 74 -38.11 -34.27 10.55
C LYS A 74 -38.62 -35.28 11.57
N TYR A 75 -38.51 -34.96 12.86
CA TYR A 75 -38.90 -35.81 13.97
C TYR A 75 -39.98 -35.15 14.83
N PHE A 76 -40.85 -35.98 15.36
CA PHE A 76 -41.76 -35.62 16.43
C PHE A 76 -41.81 -36.71 17.50
N GLY A 77 -42.10 -36.31 18.73
CA GLY A 77 -42.06 -37.19 19.89
C GLY A 77 -43.23 -36.92 20.81
N LEU A 78 -43.79 -37.99 21.38
CA LEU A 78 -44.90 -37.89 22.34
C LEU A 78 -44.48 -38.41 23.71
N GLU A 79 -44.75 -37.60 24.75
CA GLU A 79 -44.43 -37.89 26.16
C GLU A 79 -45.72 -37.89 27.01
N TYR A 80 -45.70 -38.63 28.12
CA TYR A 80 -46.70 -38.57 29.19
C TYR A 80 -48.17 -38.75 28.76
N GLY A 81 -48.43 -39.38 27.60
CA GLY A 81 -49.76 -39.53 27.02
C GLY A 81 -50.36 -38.27 26.35
N ARG A 82 -49.86 -37.08 26.69
CA ARG A 82 -50.52 -35.78 26.42
C ARG A 82 -49.64 -34.70 25.81
N GLU A 83 -48.32 -34.93 25.71
CA GLU A 83 -47.34 -33.92 25.29
C GLU A 83 -46.75 -34.26 23.93
N CYS A 84 -46.41 -33.23 23.16
CA CYS A 84 -45.86 -33.32 21.81
C CYS A 84 -44.64 -32.41 21.68
N TYR A 85 -43.57 -32.93 21.08
CA TYR A 85 -42.28 -32.27 20.88
C TYR A 85 -41.83 -32.47 19.43
N CYS A 86 -41.15 -31.48 18.83
CA CYS A 86 -40.66 -31.51 17.45
C CYS A 86 -39.17 -31.15 17.38
N ASP A 87 -38.43 -31.75 16.44
CA ASP A 87 -37.10 -31.28 16.04
C ASP A 87 -36.71 -31.79 14.64
N ASN A 88 -35.66 -31.22 14.04
CA ASN A 88 -35.05 -31.75 12.82
C ASN A 88 -33.94 -32.79 13.12
N ALA A 89 -33.45 -32.88 14.35
CA ALA A 89 -32.55 -33.93 14.82
C ALA A 89 -32.94 -34.45 16.21
N ILE A 90 -32.78 -35.76 16.44
CA ILE A 90 -32.82 -36.31 17.80
C ILE A 90 -31.52 -35.91 18.50
N SER A 91 -31.61 -35.29 19.68
CA SER A 91 -30.47 -34.82 20.48
C SER A 91 -29.45 -35.95 20.71
N ILE A 92 -28.15 -35.66 20.55
CA ILE A 92 -27.06 -36.65 20.70
C ILE A 92 -26.94 -37.25 22.11
N ALA A 93 -27.59 -36.66 23.11
CA ALA A 93 -27.67 -37.18 24.48
C ALA A 93 -28.86 -38.14 24.69
N ALA A 94 -29.85 -38.15 23.79
CA ALA A 94 -31.05 -38.96 23.93
C ALA A 94 -30.72 -40.45 23.72
N THR A 95 -30.79 -41.23 24.80
CA THR A 95 -30.49 -42.66 24.76
C THR A 95 -31.70 -43.45 24.26
N SER A 96 -31.53 -44.19 23.16
CA SER A 96 -32.54 -45.14 22.68
C SER A 96 -32.61 -46.37 23.61
N ILE A 97 -33.81 -46.86 23.86
CA ILE A 97 -34.08 -47.95 24.81
C ILE A 97 -35.13 -48.93 24.25
N ASP A 98 -35.55 -49.91 25.05
CA ASP A 98 -36.61 -50.85 24.67
C ASP A 98 -37.96 -50.13 24.44
N VAL A 99 -38.70 -50.56 23.42
CA VAL A 99 -39.96 -49.92 23.04
C VAL A 99 -41.07 -50.09 24.08
N SER A 100 -40.96 -51.05 25.00
CA SER A 100 -41.93 -51.28 26.08
C SER A 100 -41.82 -50.31 27.26
N ASP A 101 -40.71 -49.57 27.40
CA ASP A 101 -40.60 -48.46 28.37
C ASP A 101 -41.55 -47.32 27.99
N CYS A 102 -41.77 -47.10 26.69
CA CYS A 102 -42.84 -46.25 26.17
C CYS A 102 -44.16 -47.04 26.21
N SER A 103 -44.92 -46.88 27.28
CA SER A 103 -46.09 -47.71 27.61
C SER A 103 -47.38 -46.93 27.89
N PHE A 104 -47.34 -45.59 27.91
CA PHE A 104 -48.53 -44.78 28.18
C PHE A 104 -49.39 -44.66 26.90
N PRO A 105 -50.71 -44.89 26.97
CA PRO A 105 -51.60 -44.62 25.86
C PRO A 105 -51.72 -43.12 25.60
N CYS A 106 -52.00 -42.74 24.35
CA CYS A 106 -52.36 -41.36 24.01
C CYS A 106 -53.74 -41.01 24.59
N VAL A 107 -53.89 -39.85 25.24
CA VAL A 107 -55.17 -39.51 25.91
C VAL A 107 -56.32 -39.34 24.90
N GLY A 108 -56.04 -38.84 23.69
CA GLY A 108 -57.00 -38.76 22.60
C GLY A 108 -57.15 -40.04 21.76
N ASP A 109 -56.26 -41.02 21.91
CA ASP A 109 -56.31 -42.30 21.19
C ASP A 109 -55.67 -43.44 22.01
N ALA A 110 -56.48 -44.10 22.83
CA ALA A 110 -56.05 -45.21 23.66
C ALA A 110 -55.63 -46.48 22.88
N SER A 111 -55.67 -46.47 21.54
CA SER A 111 -55.10 -47.53 20.70
C SER A 111 -53.65 -47.28 20.28
N ALA A 112 -53.11 -46.09 20.55
CA ALA A 112 -51.75 -45.68 20.23
C ALA A 112 -50.92 -45.33 21.48
N THR A 113 -49.59 -45.40 21.35
CA THR A 113 -48.62 -45.14 22.43
C THR A 113 -48.03 -43.74 22.32
N CYS A 114 -48.02 -43.02 23.44
CA CYS A 114 -47.54 -41.65 23.61
C CYS A 114 -46.51 -41.55 24.75
N GLY A 115 -45.41 -42.30 24.62
CA GLY A 115 -44.29 -42.24 25.54
C GLY A 115 -44.55 -42.90 26.90
N ALA A 116 -43.92 -42.35 27.94
CA ALA A 116 -44.22 -42.54 29.35
C ALA A 116 -43.57 -41.38 30.13
N SER A 117 -43.41 -41.47 31.45
CA SER A 117 -42.66 -40.47 32.23
C SER A 117 -41.16 -40.52 31.89
N ASN A 118 -40.55 -39.42 31.46
CA ASN A 118 -39.13 -39.33 31.06
C ASN A 118 -38.83 -40.21 29.83
N ARG A 119 -39.83 -40.41 28.95
CA ARG A 119 -39.82 -41.40 27.86
C ARG A 119 -40.58 -40.91 26.64
N LEU A 120 -39.86 -40.66 25.56
CA LEU A 120 -40.40 -40.07 24.33
C LEU A 120 -40.61 -41.15 23.26
N SER A 121 -41.84 -41.33 22.80
CA SER A 121 -42.14 -42.13 21.60
C SER A 121 -41.89 -41.28 20.36
N VAL A 122 -40.75 -41.50 19.69
CA VAL A 122 -40.29 -40.69 18.56
C VAL A 122 -40.69 -41.32 17.22
N TYR A 123 -41.11 -40.46 16.29
CA TYR A 123 -41.55 -40.76 14.94
C TYR A 123 -40.83 -39.85 13.94
N GLU A 124 -40.58 -40.35 12.73
CA GLU A 124 -40.00 -39.61 11.60
C GLU A 124 -41.08 -39.34 10.55
N ASN A 125 -41.21 -38.09 10.10
CA ASN A 125 -42.16 -37.70 9.05
C ASN A 125 -41.72 -38.25 7.69
N ALA A 126 -42.64 -38.88 6.95
CA ALA A 126 -42.33 -39.62 5.70
C ALA A 126 -41.84 -38.72 4.55
N ALA A 127 -42.15 -37.43 4.64
CA ALA A 127 -41.35 -36.35 4.10
C ALA A 127 -41.60 -35.14 5.01
N PRO A 128 -40.61 -34.63 5.78
CA PRO A 128 -40.76 -33.30 6.35
C PRO A 128 -40.93 -32.31 5.21
N VAL A 129 -41.91 -31.41 5.32
CA VAL A 129 -41.76 -30.11 4.67
C VAL A 129 -40.54 -29.48 5.35
N PRO A 130 -39.49 -29.06 4.62
CA PRO A 130 -38.36 -28.40 5.26
C PRO A 130 -38.88 -27.21 6.07
N GLY A 131 -38.65 -27.24 7.38
CA GLY A 131 -38.98 -26.11 8.24
C GLY A 131 -38.21 -24.87 7.80
N PRO A 132 -38.67 -23.66 8.17
CA PRO A 132 -38.04 -22.42 7.74
C PRO A 132 -36.55 -22.43 8.05
N ALA A 133 -35.73 -22.20 7.03
CA ALA A 133 -34.27 -22.31 7.09
C ALA A 133 -33.62 -21.03 6.53
N PRO A 134 -32.32 -20.78 6.80
CA PRO A 134 -31.58 -19.77 6.05
C PRO A 134 -31.66 -20.07 4.55
N ALA A 135 -31.75 -19.04 3.72
CA ALA A 135 -31.91 -19.21 2.28
C ALA A 135 -30.62 -19.69 1.62
N GLU A 136 -30.70 -20.74 0.81
CA GLU A 136 -29.61 -21.20 -0.05
C GLU A 136 -29.48 -20.26 -1.26
N LEU A 137 -28.46 -19.40 -1.25
CA LEU A 137 -28.23 -18.37 -2.26
C LEU A 137 -26.86 -18.56 -2.94
N ASP A 138 -26.84 -18.76 -4.27
CA ASP A 138 -25.57 -18.76 -5.01
C ASP A 138 -24.91 -17.38 -4.92
N GLY A 139 -23.65 -17.38 -4.52
CA GLY A 139 -22.88 -16.16 -4.27
C GLY A 139 -23.18 -15.43 -2.96
N ALA A 140 -24.04 -15.94 -2.08
CA ALA A 140 -24.27 -15.34 -0.76
C ALA A 140 -24.45 -16.42 0.32
N PRO A 141 -23.36 -17.08 0.76
CA PRO A 141 -23.45 -18.15 1.76
C PRO A 141 -23.97 -17.62 3.09
N TYR A 142 -24.75 -18.44 3.81
CA TYR A 142 -25.20 -18.11 5.16
C TYR A 142 -24.01 -18.04 6.14
N VAL A 143 -23.98 -16.99 6.97
CA VAL A 143 -22.91 -16.73 7.95
C VAL A 143 -23.29 -17.19 9.35
N GLY A 144 -24.56 -16.99 9.74
CA GLY A 144 -25.06 -17.29 11.08
C GLY A 144 -26.13 -16.31 11.57
N CYS A 145 -26.62 -16.58 12.78
CA CYS A 145 -27.51 -15.69 13.53
C CYS A 145 -26.70 -14.70 14.39
N PHE A 146 -27.07 -13.43 14.37
CA PHE A 146 -26.38 -12.36 15.11
C PHE A 146 -27.35 -11.48 15.90
N GLN A 147 -26.92 -10.96 17.04
CA GLN A 147 -27.69 -10.03 17.86
C GLN A 147 -27.36 -8.57 17.52
N GLU A 148 -28.41 -7.76 17.33
CA GLU A 148 -28.25 -6.32 17.10
C GLU A 148 -27.75 -5.57 18.35
N GLY A 149 -27.04 -4.47 18.11
CA GLY A 149 -26.34 -3.70 19.14
C GLY A 149 -27.00 -2.36 19.50
N PRO A 150 -26.41 -1.59 20.44
CA PRO A 150 -26.78 -0.18 20.64
C PRO A 150 -26.42 0.72 19.44
N GLN A 151 -25.71 0.18 18.46
CA GLN A 151 -25.49 0.69 17.10
C GLN A 151 -25.75 -0.46 16.13
N ARG A 152 -26.28 -0.19 14.93
CA ARG A 152 -26.59 -1.25 13.96
C ARG A 152 -25.35 -2.04 13.56
N VAL A 153 -25.49 -3.36 13.57
CA VAL A 153 -24.48 -4.34 13.15
C VAL A 153 -24.21 -4.27 11.65
N LEU A 154 -25.21 -3.92 10.83
CA LEU A 154 -25.08 -3.64 9.40
C LEU A 154 -25.59 -2.20 9.10
N PRO A 155 -24.75 -1.16 9.26
CA PRO A 155 -25.24 0.21 9.43
C PRO A 155 -25.40 1.03 8.14
N PHE A 156 -25.01 0.53 6.96
CA PHE A 156 -24.77 1.39 5.79
C PHE A 156 -26.00 1.67 4.93
N LYS A 157 -26.88 0.69 4.74
CA LYS A 157 -28.10 0.78 3.92
C LYS A 157 -29.15 -0.17 4.49
N GLY A 158 -30.43 0.16 4.35
CA GLY A 158 -31.49 -0.75 4.73
C GLY A 158 -32.86 -0.37 4.19
N VAL A 159 -33.78 -1.33 4.19
CA VAL A 159 -35.15 -1.20 3.67
C VAL A 159 -36.09 -2.18 4.39
N SER A 160 -37.37 -1.83 4.52
CA SER A 160 -38.42 -2.71 5.03
C SER A 160 -39.51 -2.87 3.97
N THR A 161 -39.93 -4.11 3.70
CA THR A 161 -40.93 -4.45 2.67
C THR A 161 -41.88 -5.55 3.16
N PRO A 162 -43.18 -5.49 2.84
CA PRO A 162 -44.17 -6.50 3.29
C PRO A 162 -44.01 -7.86 2.61
N ASP A 163 -43.11 -7.98 1.63
CA ASP A 163 -42.82 -9.17 0.83
C ASP A 163 -41.31 -9.49 0.80
N MET A 164 -40.62 -9.29 1.92
CA MET A 164 -39.17 -9.48 2.07
C MET A 164 -38.75 -10.93 1.87
N THR A 165 -37.58 -11.14 1.28
CA THR A 165 -36.89 -12.45 1.16
C THR A 165 -35.39 -12.21 1.23
N ALA A 166 -34.60 -13.23 1.58
CA ALA A 166 -33.14 -13.09 1.61
C ALA A 166 -32.57 -12.69 0.23
N ALA A 167 -33.15 -13.21 -0.86
CA ALA A 167 -32.77 -12.84 -2.23
C ALA A 167 -33.09 -11.37 -2.58
N LYS A 168 -34.22 -10.82 -2.11
CA LYS A 168 -34.52 -9.37 -2.25
C LYS A 168 -33.57 -8.52 -1.41
N CYS A 169 -33.17 -9.01 -0.24
CA CYS A 169 -32.19 -8.31 0.58
C CYS A 169 -30.81 -8.30 -0.09
N ALA A 170 -30.38 -9.42 -0.66
CA ALA A 170 -29.16 -9.52 -1.46
C ALA A 170 -29.13 -8.48 -2.60
N ALA A 171 -30.21 -8.41 -3.40
CA ALA A 171 -30.34 -7.44 -4.49
C ALA A 171 -30.36 -5.98 -3.99
N ASN A 172 -31.03 -5.70 -2.86
CA ASN A 172 -30.96 -4.39 -2.23
C ASN A 172 -29.54 -4.05 -1.72
N CYS A 173 -28.75 -5.05 -1.34
CA CYS A 173 -27.40 -4.89 -0.83
C CYS A 173 -26.30 -5.15 -1.86
N GLU A 174 -26.62 -5.11 -3.17
CA GLU A 174 -25.62 -4.98 -4.23
C GLU A 174 -24.68 -3.80 -3.92
N GLY A 175 -23.36 -4.04 -4.03
CA GLY A 175 -22.31 -3.09 -3.63
C GLY A 175 -21.84 -3.18 -2.16
N TYR A 176 -22.40 -4.08 -1.34
CA TYR A 176 -21.95 -4.35 0.03
C TYR A 176 -21.40 -5.78 0.18
N ALA A 177 -20.47 -5.99 1.12
CA ALA A 177 -19.90 -7.31 1.35
C ALA A 177 -20.86 -8.26 2.11
N TYR A 178 -21.72 -7.75 2.99
CA TYR A 178 -22.65 -8.55 3.79
C TYR A 178 -24.05 -7.93 3.81
N PHE A 179 -25.05 -8.78 3.96
CA PHE A 179 -26.42 -8.36 4.24
C PHE A 179 -27.07 -9.24 5.30
N GLY A 180 -28.07 -8.69 5.97
CA GLY A 180 -28.81 -9.39 7.01
C GLY A 180 -30.27 -8.96 7.02
N THR A 181 -31.13 -9.92 7.34
CA THR A 181 -32.59 -9.73 7.41
C THR A 181 -33.05 -9.80 8.86
N GLU A 182 -33.91 -8.85 9.25
CA GLU A 182 -34.45 -8.67 10.60
C GLU A 182 -35.99 -8.65 10.58
N TYR A 183 -36.61 -9.04 11.71
CA TYR A 183 -38.05 -8.90 11.96
C TYR A 183 -38.99 -9.39 10.84
N GLY A 184 -38.58 -10.40 10.07
CA GLY A 184 -39.36 -10.98 8.97
C GLY A 184 -39.51 -10.09 7.73
N SER A 185 -39.36 -8.77 7.85
CA SER A 185 -39.68 -7.78 6.80
C SER A 185 -38.56 -6.80 6.47
N GLU A 186 -37.48 -6.78 7.24
CA GLU A 186 -36.42 -5.77 7.15
C GLU A 186 -35.11 -6.34 6.60
N CYS A 187 -34.31 -5.48 6.00
CA CYS A 187 -33.05 -5.81 5.34
C CYS A 187 -32.01 -4.72 5.60
N TYR A 188 -30.78 -5.12 5.89
CA TYR A 188 -29.66 -4.24 6.24
C TYR A 188 -28.36 -4.69 5.56
N CYS A 189 -27.52 -3.74 5.17
CA CYS A 189 -26.28 -3.96 4.41
C CYS A 189 -25.06 -3.41 5.15
N GLY A 190 -23.91 -4.08 5.01
CA GLY A 190 -22.64 -3.61 5.57
C GLY A 190 -21.41 -4.33 4.99
N ASN A 191 -20.22 -3.86 5.35
CA ASN A 191 -18.97 -4.35 4.75
C ASN A 191 -18.10 -5.21 5.68
N ASP A 192 -18.38 -5.19 6.98
CA ASP A 192 -17.69 -5.96 8.00
C ASP A 192 -18.51 -7.19 8.41
N VAL A 193 -17.84 -8.29 8.77
CA VAL A 193 -18.51 -9.48 9.31
C VAL A 193 -18.95 -9.21 10.75
N PRO A 194 -20.23 -9.44 11.09
CA PRO A 194 -20.72 -9.29 12.46
C PRO A 194 -19.97 -10.16 13.48
N THR A 195 -19.70 -9.61 14.66
CA THR A 195 -19.02 -10.32 15.77
C THR A 195 -19.97 -10.81 16.86
N ASN A 196 -21.18 -10.27 16.92
CA ASN A 196 -22.12 -10.49 18.02
C ASN A 196 -23.00 -11.71 17.76
N THR A 197 -22.41 -12.91 17.77
CA THR A 197 -23.12 -14.17 17.49
C THR A 197 -24.27 -14.41 18.47
N ALA A 198 -25.44 -14.74 17.93
CA ALA A 198 -26.62 -15.19 18.66
C ALA A 198 -26.74 -16.73 18.60
N LEU A 199 -27.75 -17.31 19.25
CA LEU A 199 -28.08 -18.73 19.03
C LEU A 199 -28.93 -18.86 17.75
N GLU A 200 -28.64 -19.87 16.91
CA GLU A 200 -29.35 -20.10 15.64
C GLU A 200 -30.89 -20.18 15.80
N SER A 201 -31.37 -20.70 16.93
CA SER A 201 -32.80 -20.78 17.27
C SER A 201 -33.47 -19.43 17.58
N GLU A 202 -32.70 -18.37 17.83
CA GLU A 202 -33.22 -17.02 18.05
C GLU A 202 -33.57 -16.31 16.73
N CYS A 203 -32.96 -16.69 15.60
CA CYS A 203 -33.31 -16.19 14.27
C CYS A 203 -34.49 -16.95 13.65
N SER A 204 -35.57 -17.16 14.42
CA SER A 204 -36.69 -18.05 14.09
C SER A 204 -37.89 -17.40 13.40
N MET A 205 -37.82 -16.10 13.04
CA MET A 205 -38.90 -15.43 12.32
C MET A 205 -38.79 -15.67 10.81
N THR A 206 -39.90 -16.06 10.18
CA THR A 206 -39.96 -16.34 8.74
C THR A 206 -40.00 -15.06 7.90
N CYS A 207 -39.42 -15.09 6.70
CA CYS A 207 -39.51 -13.98 5.75
C CYS A 207 -40.93 -13.72 5.26
N SER A 208 -41.34 -12.44 5.21
CA SER A 208 -42.72 -12.02 4.89
C SER A 208 -43.14 -12.30 3.45
N GLY A 209 -42.18 -12.38 2.52
CA GLY A 209 -42.38 -12.78 1.12
C GLY A 209 -42.12 -14.25 0.81
N ASP A 210 -41.54 -15.02 1.74
CA ASP A 210 -41.33 -16.47 1.60
C ASP A 210 -41.23 -17.14 2.98
N SER A 211 -42.30 -17.79 3.41
CA SER A 211 -42.37 -18.44 4.72
C SER A 211 -41.49 -19.70 4.86
N SER A 212 -40.76 -20.11 3.82
CA SER A 212 -39.74 -21.17 3.89
C SER A 212 -38.35 -20.64 4.26
N GLN A 213 -38.16 -19.32 4.27
CA GLN A 213 -36.88 -18.66 4.60
C GLN A 213 -36.92 -18.03 6.00
N LEU A 214 -35.77 -18.01 6.69
CA LEU A 214 -35.57 -17.26 7.93
C LEU A 214 -35.09 -15.82 7.66
N CYS A 215 -35.72 -14.87 8.34
CA CYS A 215 -35.45 -13.43 8.30
C CYS A 215 -35.33 -12.86 9.73
N GLY A 216 -34.40 -13.41 10.51
CA GLY A 216 -34.01 -12.91 11.82
C GLY A 216 -35.08 -13.11 12.91
N ALA A 217 -35.18 -12.15 13.82
CA ALA A 217 -36.28 -11.95 14.76
C ALA A 217 -36.25 -10.49 15.28
N GLY A 218 -36.74 -10.23 16.49
CA GLY A 218 -36.50 -8.95 17.17
C GLY A 218 -35.08 -8.90 17.75
N ASP A 219 -34.33 -7.84 17.45
CA ASP A 219 -32.91 -7.68 17.80
C ASP A 219 -32.02 -8.86 17.31
N ARG A 220 -32.40 -9.51 16.19
CA ARG A 220 -31.70 -10.67 15.63
C ARG A 220 -31.66 -10.62 14.10
N LEU A 221 -30.46 -10.72 13.54
CA LEU A 221 -30.18 -10.74 12.10
C LEU A 221 -29.82 -12.16 11.64
N THR A 222 -30.52 -12.67 10.62
CA THR A 222 -30.02 -13.78 9.80
C THR A 222 -29.08 -13.18 8.75
N VAL A 223 -27.77 -13.47 8.81
CA VAL A 223 -26.74 -12.78 8.00
C VAL A 223 -26.15 -13.69 6.93
N TYR A 224 -25.89 -13.11 5.76
CA TYR A 224 -25.35 -13.77 4.57
C TYR A 224 -24.15 -12.98 4.02
N GLY A 225 -23.15 -13.71 3.51
CA GLY A 225 -21.96 -13.17 2.87
C GLY A 225 -20.66 -13.94 3.18
N PRO A 226 -19.50 -13.45 2.70
CA PRO A 226 -19.37 -12.30 1.83
C PRO A 226 -20.12 -12.54 0.51
N LEU A 227 -20.87 -11.53 0.06
CA LEU A 227 -21.39 -11.48 -1.30
C LEU A 227 -20.22 -11.71 -2.25
N LYS A 228 -20.36 -12.70 -3.12
CA LYS A 228 -19.37 -13.15 -4.09
C LYS A 228 -19.33 -12.13 -5.22
N VAL A 229 -18.77 -10.95 -4.91
CA VAL A 229 -18.59 -9.81 -5.81
C VAL A 229 -18.18 -10.33 -7.17
N ALA A 230 -18.97 -9.99 -8.20
CA ALA A 230 -18.78 -10.52 -9.53
C ALA A 230 -17.35 -10.22 -10.00
N LEU A 231 -16.74 -11.17 -10.72
CA LEU A 231 -15.34 -11.12 -11.14
C LEU A 231 -15.04 -10.05 -12.21
N THR A 232 -15.98 -9.13 -12.46
CA THR A 232 -15.84 -7.92 -13.30
C THR A 232 -14.70 -7.02 -12.83
N THR A 233 -14.36 -7.04 -11.54
CA THR A 233 -13.30 -6.23 -10.93
C THR A 233 -11.89 -6.82 -11.03
N LEU A 234 -11.73 -7.99 -11.67
CA LEU A 234 -10.42 -8.51 -12.09
C LEU A 234 -10.11 -8.22 -13.57
N ALA A 235 -10.99 -7.49 -14.27
CA ALA A 235 -10.81 -7.14 -15.67
C ALA A 235 -9.68 -6.10 -15.87
N PRO A 236 -8.90 -6.17 -16.97
CA PRO A 236 -7.98 -5.11 -17.35
C PRO A 236 -8.71 -3.80 -17.66
N VAL A 237 -8.12 -2.68 -17.23
CA VAL A 237 -8.65 -1.32 -17.41
C VAL A 237 -7.79 -0.63 -18.47
N GLY A 238 -8.17 -0.82 -19.74
CA GLY A 238 -7.27 -0.54 -20.86
C GLY A 238 -6.05 -1.47 -20.81
N ASP A 239 -4.85 -0.89 -20.85
CA ASP A 239 -3.58 -1.63 -20.78
C ASP A 239 -3.17 -2.03 -19.34
N TYR A 240 -3.89 -1.59 -18.31
CA TYR A 240 -3.59 -1.89 -16.91
C TYR A 240 -4.26 -3.20 -16.46
N VAL A 241 -3.46 -4.15 -15.97
CA VAL A 241 -3.94 -5.44 -15.44
C VAL A 241 -3.99 -5.38 -13.91
N TYR A 242 -5.08 -5.84 -13.31
CA TYR A 242 -5.24 -5.90 -11.85
C TYR A 242 -4.18 -6.82 -11.18
N GLN A 243 -3.58 -6.35 -10.08
CA GLN A 243 -2.52 -7.04 -9.34
C GLN A 243 -2.97 -7.48 -7.93
N GLY A 244 -4.04 -6.92 -7.40
CA GLY A 244 -4.63 -7.34 -6.12
C GLY A 244 -4.98 -6.18 -5.17
N CYS A 245 -5.46 -6.56 -4.00
CA CYS A 245 -5.66 -5.65 -2.87
C CYS A 245 -4.35 -5.51 -2.09
N TYR A 246 -4.00 -4.29 -1.66
CA TYR A 246 -2.80 -4.02 -0.87
C TYR A 246 -3.13 -3.16 0.36
N THR A 247 -2.36 -3.29 1.44
CA THR A 247 -2.42 -2.36 2.57
C THR A 247 -1.87 -1.01 2.16
N ASP A 248 -2.66 0.04 2.28
CA ASP A 248 -2.22 1.43 2.14
C ASP A 248 -2.43 2.10 3.51
N ASN A 249 -1.40 2.71 4.10
CA ASN A 249 -1.47 3.08 5.52
C ASN A 249 -0.83 4.46 5.80
N HIS A 250 -0.10 4.63 6.91
CA HIS A 250 0.53 5.92 7.24
C HIS A 250 1.63 6.30 6.23
N GLU A 251 2.21 5.31 5.56
CA GLU A 251 3.01 5.49 4.35
C GLU A 251 2.13 5.11 3.14
N ARG A 252 2.09 6.00 2.13
CA ARG A 252 1.28 5.84 0.91
C ARG A 252 1.99 4.91 -0.08
N VAL A 253 1.31 3.87 -0.55
CA VAL A 253 1.91 2.83 -1.42
C VAL A 253 2.25 3.33 -2.83
N LEU A 254 1.52 4.32 -3.32
CA LEU A 254 1.73 4.97 -4.62
C LEU A 254 1.91 6.49 -4.39
N THR A 255 3.15 6.96 -4.38
CA THR A 255 3.54 8.35 -4.03
C THR A 255 3.51 9.32 -5.22
N GLY A 256 3.07 8.87 -6.40
CA GLY A 256 2.92 9.69 -7.59
C GLY A 256 1.68 10.60 -7.55
N LYS A 257 1.22 11.02 -8.73
CA LYS A 257 0.04 11.86 -8.91
C LYS A 257 -1.20 11.25 -8.24
N SER A 258 -2.06 12.07 -7.65
CA SER A 258 -3.31 11.64 -7.04
C SER A 258 -4.52 12.45 -7.53
N LEU A 259 -5.72 11.89 -7.34
CA LEU A 259 -7.01 12.50 -7.67
C LEU A 259 -8.07 12.03 -6.66
N HIS A 260 -8.99 12.92 -6.30
CA HIS A 260 -10.16 12.63 -5.46
C HIS A 260 -11.39 13.18 -6.17
N ASP A 261 -12.37 12.32 -6.50
CA ASP A 261 -13.55 12.70 -7.27
C ASP A 261 -14.79 11.91 -6.80
N ASP A 262 -15.88 12.61 -6.47
CA ASP A 262 -17.14 11.98 -6.02
C ASP A 262 -17.85 11.18 -7.14
N GLN A 263 -17.30 11.12 -8.35
CA GLN A 263 -17.70 10.27 -9.49
C GLN A 263 -16.53 9.40 -10.03
N MET A 264 -15.61 9.00 -9.15
CA MET A 264 -14.47 8.14 -9.48
C MET A 264 -14.87 6.84 -10.17
N THR A 265 -14.08 6.44 -11.17
CA THR A 265 -14.16 5.16 -11.88
C THR A 265 -12.77 4.63 -12.16
N LEU A 266 -12.64 3.33 -12.41
CA LEU A 266 -11.37 2.71 -12.79
C LEU A 266 -10.78 3.35 -14.05
N GLU A 267 -11.61 3.64 -15.06
CA GLU A 267 -11.19 4.27 -16.30
C GLU A 267 -10.74 5.73 -16.08
N MET A 268 -11.38 6.47 -15.18
CA MET A 268 -10.95 7.81 -14.79
C MET A 268 -9.57 7.77 -14.11
N CYS A 269 -9.33 6.81 -13.21
CA CYS A 269 -8.03 6.66 -12.57
C CYS A 269 -6.94 6.21 -13.57
N ALA A 270 -7.21 5.20 -14.39
CA ALA A 270 -6.30 4.73 -15.44
C ALA A 270 -5.93 5.85 -16.44
N ALA A 271 -6.90 6.66 -16.86
CA ALA A 271 -6.67 7.80 -17.73
C ALA A 271 -5.86 8.92 -17.02
N THR A 272 -6.09 9.13 -15.73
CA THR A 272 -5.35 10.09 -14.89
C THR A 272 -3.88 9.69 -14.70
N CYS A 273 -3.62 8.38 -14.62
CA CYS A 273 -2.32 7.76 -14.36
C CYS A 273 -1.60 7.24 -15.63
N ASN A 274 -2.03 7.61 -16.84
CA ASN A 274 -1.56 7.00 -18.10
C ASN A 274 -0.02 7.05 -18.37
N SER A 275 0.72 7.89 -17.66
CA SER A 275 2.19 8.02 -17.69
C SER A 275 2.91 7.18 -16.61
N TYR A 276 2.17 6.53 -15.73
CA TYR A 276 2.67 5.77 -14.59
C TYR A 276 2.45 4.26 -14.79
N ALA A 277 3.43 3.44 -14.42
CA ALA A 277 3.32 1.99 -14.52
C ALA A 277 2.21 1.42 -13.62
N TRP A 278 1.92 2.07 -12.49
CA TRP A 278 0.92 1.64 -11.51
C TRP A 278 -0.17 2.69 -11.33
N PHE A 279 -1.39 2.21 -11.12
CA PHE A 279 -2.42 2.99 -10.41
C PHE A 279 -3.08 2.14 -9.34
N GLY A 280 -3.69 2.80 -8.37
CA GLY A 280 -4.50 2.18 -7.34
C GLY A 280 -5.67 3.08 -6.97
N VAL A 281 -6.78 2.47 -6.59
CA VAL A 281 -7.97 3.17 -6.13
C VAL A 281 -8.34 2.78 -4.70
N GLU A 282 -8.71 3.78 -3.90
CA GLU A 282 -9.00 3.64 -2.47
C GLU A 282 -10.34 4.33 -2.11
N TYR A 283 -10.90 3.91 -0.97
CA TYR A 283 -11.99 4.59 -0.27
C TYR A 283 -13.15 5.11 -1.16
N SER A 284 -13.58 4.30 -2.15
CA SER A 284 -14.61 4.59 -3.16
C SER A 284 -14.26 5.67 -4.19
N LYS A 285 -13.49 6.70 -3.81
CA LYS A 285 -13.36 7.95 -4.57
C LYS A 285 -11.95 8.50 -4.74
N GLU A 286 -10.95 7.77 -4.29
CA GLU A 286 -9.55 8.20 -4.31
C GLU A 286 -8.75 7.39 -5.33
N CYS A 287 -7.85 8.06 -6.05
CA CYS A 287 -7.00 7.51 -7.08
C CYS A 287 -5.55 7.95 -6.84
N TYR A 288 -4.62 7.00 -6.96
CA TYR A 288 -3.20 7.20 -6.73
C TYR A 288 -2.41 6.54 -7.88
N CYS A 289 -1.46 7.26 -8.45
CA CYS A 289 -0.56 6.78 -9.49
C CYS A 289 0.82 6.51 -8.90
N GLY A 290 1.60 5.59 -9.47
CA GLY A 290 2.98 5.37 -9.03
C GLY A 290 3.89 4.72 -10.07
N THR A 291 5.18 4.98 -9.89
CA THR A 291 6.26 4.49 -10.74
C THR A 291 6.66 3.06 -10.35
N GLU A 292 6.58 2.77 -9.05
CA GLU A 292 6.70 1.47 -8.40
C GLU A 292 5.70 1.36 -7.24
N LEU A 293 5.58 0.18 -6.62
CA LEU A 293 4.90 0.00 -5.34
C LEU A 293 5.90 0.19 -4.19
N ALA A 294 5.53 0.93 -3.15
CA ALA A 294 6.33 1.04 -1.93
C ALA A 294 6.67 -0.35 -1.35
N SER A 295 7.92 -0.54 -0.93
CA SER A 295 8.41 -1.83 -0.39
C SER A 295 7.78 -2.24 0.95
N SER A 296 7.11 -1.30 1.64
CA SER A 296 6.28 -1.55 2.82
C SER A 296 4.87 -2.06 2.51
N SER A 297 4.46 -2.13 1.23
CA SER A 297 3.14 -2.61 0.81
C SER A 297 2.97 -4.12 1.01
N ILE A 298 1.86 -4.52 1.62
CA ILE A 298 1.52 -5.92 1.89
C ILE A 298 0.28 -6.29 1.09
N GLN A 299 0.36 -7.31 0.23
CA GLN A 299 -0.79 -7.83 -0.51
C GLN A 299 -1.80 -8.49 0.46
N ARG A 300 -3.09 -8.30 0.18
CA ARG A 300 -4.22 -8.69 1.03
C ARG A 300 -5.23 -9.56 0.25
N PRO A 301 -6.06 -10.36 0.95
CA PRO A 301 -7.20 -11.03 0.33
C PRO A 301 -8.11 -10.04 -0.41
N GLN A 302 -8.76 -10.47 -1.50
CA GLN A 302 -9.69 -9.60 -2.23
C GLN A 302 -10.83 -9.08 -1.35
N SER A 303 -11.24 -9.85 -0.33
CA SER A 303 -12.27 -9.46 0.65
C SER A 303 -11.89 -8.25 1.51
N ASP A 304 -10.61 -7.85 1.56
CA ASP A 304 -10.22 -6.58 2.18
C ASP A 304 -10.58 -5.37 1.29
N CYS A 305 -10.63 -5.54 -0.05
CA CYS A 305 -10.99 -4.51 -1.04
C CYS A 305 -12.38 -4.80 -1.65
N THR A 306 -13.41 -4.23 -1.03
CA THR A 306 -14.83 -4.48 -1.35
C THR A 306 -15.66 -3.21 -1.56
N MET A 307 -15.10 -2.02 -1.34
CA MET A 307 -15.82 -0.76 -1.47
C MET A 307 -15.98 -0.40 -2.95
N THR A 308 -17.21 -0.16 -3.42
CA THR A 308 -17.47 0.17 -4.82
C THR A 308 -17.00 1.56 -5.21
N CYS A 309 -16.67 1.80 -6.48
CA CYS A 309 -16.33 3.13 -6.99
C CYS A 309 -17.54 4.09 -6.99
N SER A 310 -17.31 5.36 -6.64
CA SER A 310 -18.36 6.37 -6.43
C SER A 310 -19.10 6.79 -7.71
N GLY A 311 -18.45 6.68 -8.88
CA GLY A 311 -19.05 6.90 -10.20
C GLY A 311 -19.50 5.61 -10.91
N ASN A 312 -19.15 4.43 -10.40
CA ASN A 312 -19.58 3.15 -10.97
C ASN A 312 -19.62 2.03 -9.93
N HIS A 313 -20.83 1.61 -9.52
CA HIS A 313 -21.00 0.58 -8.49
C HIS A 313 -20.67 -0.85 -8.96
N ASP A 314 -20.51 -1.10 -10.26
CA ASP A 314 -20.03 -2.39 -10.80
C ASP A 314 -18.51 -2.59 -10.62
N GLN A 315 -17.80 -1.54 -10.17
CA GLN A 315 -16.35 -1.50 -9.99
C GLN A 315 -15.98 -1.40 -8.50
N VAL A 316 -14.81 -1.94 -8.12
CA VAL A 316 -14.25 -1.85 -6.77
C VAL A 316 -13.11 -0.82 -6.73
N CYS A 317 -13.25 0.14 -5.82
CA CYS A 317 -12.28 1.18 -5.49
C CYS A 317 -11.78 1.01 -4.05
N GLY A 318 -11.09 -0.11 -3.80
CA GLY A 318 -10.39 -0.36 -2.54
C GLY A 318 -11.31 -0.61 -1.35
N ASN A 319 -10.87 -0.14 -0.18
CA ASN A 319 -11.61 0.00 1.08
C ASN A 319 -10.77 0.93 1.99
N THR A 320 -11.16 1.12 3.25
CA THR A 320 -10.41 1.95 4.21
C THR A 320 -9.02 1.36 4.52
N ASN A 321 -7.94 2.10 4.25
CA ASN A 321 -6.54 1.65 4.32
C ASN A 321 -6.25 0.45 3.37
N ARG A 322 -6.90 0.42 2.20
CA ARG A 322 -6.85 -0.71 1.25
C ARG A 322 -6.95 -0.27 -0.20
N LEU A 323 -5.84 -0.39 -0.92
CA LEU A 323 -5.70 0.03 -2.31
C LEU A 323 -5.96 -1.16 -3.25
N SER A 324 -6.87 -1.00 -4.21
CA SER A 324 -7.02 -1.96 -5.32
C SER A 324 -6.07 -1.55 -6.45
N VAL A 325 -5.03 -2.35 -6.68
CA VAL A 325 -3.85 -1.98 -7.48
C VAL A 325 -3.88 -2.62 -8.88
N TYR A 326 -3.52 -1.83 -9.89
CA TYR A 326 -3.41 -2.22 -11.30
C TYR A 326 -2.05 -1.79 -11.87
N HIS A 327 -1.53 -2.53 -12.85
CA HIS A 327 -0.20 -2.33 -13.43
C HIS A 327 -0.20 -2.46 -14.96
N ASN A 328 0.45 -1.53 -15.65
CA ASN A 328 0.70 -1.54 -17.09
C ASN A 328 2.18 -1.79 -17.35
N SER A 329 2.52 -3.04 -17.70
CA SER A 329 3.89 -3.48 -17.96
C SER A 329 4.53 -2.92 -19.24
N ALA A 330 3.81 -2.13 -20.05
CA ALA A 330 4.39 -1.41 -21.18
C ALA A 330 5.12 -0.12 -20.76
N ILE A 331 4.82 0.42 -19.57
CA ILE A 331 5.45 1.64 -19.03
C ILE A 331 6.68 1.23 -18.22
N THR A 332 7.82 1.08 -18.91
CA THR A 332 9.07 0.56 -18.29
C THR A 332 9.95 1.62 -17.62
N THR A 333 9.54 2.89 -17.64
CA THR A 333 10.32 4.03 -17.11
C THR A 333 9.40 5.07 -16.47
N GLY A 334 9.26 5.03 -15.15
CA GLY A 334 8.51 6.02 -14.37
C GLY A 334 9.29 7.33 -14.13
N GLY A 335 9.88 7.89 -15.18
CA GLY A 335 10.78 9.04 -15.11
C GLY A 335 12.01 8.85 -14.20
N SER A 336 12.72 9.95 -13.92
CA SER A 336 13.80 10.02 -12.93
C SER A 336 14.10 11.47 -12.52
N ALA A 337 14.78 11.68 -11.40
CA ALA A 337 15.45 12.96 -11.14
C ALA A 337 16.61 13.19 -12.14
N GLN A 338 16.57 14.29 -12.90
CA GLN A 338 17.66 14.62 -13.83
C GLN A 338 18.89 15.11 -13.05
N ALA A 339 20.05 14.48 -13.22
CA ALA A 339 21.26 14.85 -12.46
C ALA A 339 21.72 16.31 -12.62
N SER A 340 21.38 16.97 -13.74
CA SER A 340 21.59 18.41 -13.92
C SER A 340 20.63 19.01 -14.95
N VAL A 341 20.10 20.20 -14.66
CA VAL A 341 19.13 20.92 -15.49
C VAL A 341 19.67 22.32 -15.77
N GLY A 342 20.06 22.59 -17.02
CA GLY A 342 20.73 23.85 -17.37
C GLY A 342 21.95 24.12 -16.48
N ASP A 343 21.96 25.26 -15.79
CA ASP A 343 23.02 25.66 -14.85
C ASP A 343 22.91 25.03 -13.45
N PHE A 344 21.93 24.15 -13.19
CA PHE A 344 21.70 23.55 -11.87
C PHE A 344 22.10 22.07 -11.81
N GLN A 345 22.40 21.58 -10.60
CA GLN A 345 22.61 20.18 -10.26
C GLN A 345 21.53 19.72 -9.29
N TYR A 346 21.07 18.47 -9.44
CA TYR A 346 20.15 17.87 -8.49
C TYR A 346 20.83 17.63 -7.13
N LYS A 347 20.09 17.86 -6.05
CA LYS A 347 20.58 17.67 -4.67
C LYS A 347 20.00 16.39 -4.06
N SER A 348 18.69 16.37 -3.88
CA SER A 348 17.88 15.25 -3.39
C SER A 348 16.40 15.65 -3.40
N CYS A 349 15.52 14.75 -2.96
CA CYS A 349 14.20 15.11 -2.46
C CYS A 349 14.31 15.89 -1.13
N TRP A 350 13.43 16.87 -0.92
CA TRP A 350 13.35 17.70 0.28
C TRP A 350 11.91 17.83 0.76
N THR A 351 11.70 17.94 2.07
CA THR A 351 10.40 18.27 2.67
C THR A 351 10.00 19.70 2.33
N ASP A 352 8.70 19.92 2.12
CA ASP A 352 8.09 21.25 2.08
C ASP A 352 6.89 21.33 3.05
N ASP A 353 6.34 22.53 3.28
CA ASP A 353 5.15 22.77 4.10
C ASP A 353 4.41 24.02 3.58
N VAL A 354 3.10 23.93 3.35
CA VAL A 354 2.32 25.02 2.72
C VAL A 354 2.27 26.34 3.52
N TYR A 355 2.58 26.31 4.82
CA TYR A 355 2.68 27.49 5.69
C TYR A 355 4.13 27.95 5.88
N ASN A 356 5.11 27.06 5.71
CA ASN A 356 6.53 27.31 5.88
C ASN A 356 7.38 26.74 4.72
N ARG A 357 7.02 27.10 3.47
CA ARG A 357 7.69 26.69 2.23
C ARG A 357 9.21 26.69 2.35
N SER A 358 9.88 25.65 1.86
CA SER A 358 11.34 25.47 1.90
C SER A 358 12.08 26.44 0.99
N LEU A 359 11.41 26.93 -0.06
CA LEU A 359 11.84 28.00 -0.96
C LEU A 359 10.76 29.10 -0.94
N LYS A 360 11.12 30.35 -0.61
CA LYS A 360 10.18 31.46 -0.32
C LYS A 360 10.34 32.68 -1.25
N GLY A 361 11.21 32.61 -2.24
CA GLY A 361 11.51 33.68 -3.18
C GLY A 361 10.45 33.84 -4.28
N ALA A 362 10.79 33.43 -5.50
CA ALA A 362 9.86 33.48 -6.64
C ALA A 362 9.17 32.12 -6.84
N SER A 363 7.95 32.12 -7.38
CA SER A 363 7.26 30.88 -7.76
C SER A 363 6.23 31.09 -8.86
N TYR A 364 5.88 30.00 -9.55
CA TYR A 364 4.72 29.91 -10.44
C TYR A 364 4.22 28.46 -10.51
N ALA A 365 3.05 28.26 -11.09
CA ALA A 365 2.56 26.94 -11.48
C ALA A 365 2.10 26.96 -12.94
N ALA A 366 2.29 25.84 -13.65
CA ALA A 366 1.92 25.67 -15.04
C ALA A 366 1.44 24.24 -15.31
N ASP A 367 0.48 24.08 -16.22
CA ASP A 367 -0.09 22.78 -16.57
C ASP A 367 0.77 22.01 -17.60
N ASP A 368 1.87 22.61 -18.04
CA ASP A 368 2.91 22.09 -18.94
C ASP A 368 4.32 22.22 -18.33
N MET A 369 4.43 22.14 -16.99
CA MET A 369 5.69 22.32 -16.26
C MET A 369 6.78 21.32 -16.68
N THR A 370 7.99 21.81 -16.92
CA THR A 370 9.20 21.01 -17.09
C THR A 370 10.30 21.48 -16.13
N LEU A 371 11.34 20.65 -15.97
CA LEU A 371 12.51 21.05 -15.19
C LEU A 371 13.21 22.26 -15.82
N GLU A 372 13.31 22.29 -17.15
CA GLU A 372 13.95 23.35 -17.92
C GLU A 372 13.15 24.67 -17.83
N SER A 373 11.82 24.62 -17.81
CA SER A 373 11.00 25.82 -17.63
C SER A 373 11.12 26.39 -16.22
N CYS A 374 11.26 25.54 -15.20
CA CYS A 374 11.51 25.99 -13.83
C CYS A 374 12.94 26.56 -13.67
N ALA A 375 13.96 25.85 -14.14
CA ALA A 375 15.36 26.29 -14.12
C ALA A 375 15.56 27.64 -14.83
N THR A 376 14.88 27.85 -15.96
CA THR A 376 14.94 29.10 -16.73
C THR A 376 14.29 30.27 -15.96
N PHE A 377 13.14 30.04 -15.31
CA PHE A 377 12.49 31.05 -14.47
C PHE A 377 13.34 31.40 -13.23
N CYS A 378 14.01 30.41 -12.64
CA CYS A 378 14.83 30.57 -11.45
C CYS A 378 16.30 30.96 -11.72
N SER A 379 16.68 31.37 -12.94
CA SER A 379 18.10 31.58 -13.33
C SER A 379 18.91 32.54 -12.44
N ASN A 380 18.20 33.46 -11.77
CA ASN A 380 18.76 34.50 -10.89
C ASN A 380 18.76 34.11 -9.39
N PHE A 381 18.45 32.85 -9.07
CA PHE A 381 18.42 32.30 -7.73
C PHE A 381 19.47 31.18 -7.57
N ALA A 382 19.94 30.96 -6.35
CA ALA A 382 20.88 29.87 -6.04
C ALA A 382 20.21 28.49 -6.02
N PHE A 383 18.88 28.42 -5.84
CA PHE A 383 18.12 27.17 -5.86
C PHE A 383 16.85 27.30 -6.69
N PHE A 384 16.46 26.19 -7.31
CA PHE A 384 15.08 25.93 -7.69
C PHE A 384 14.58 24.61 -7.10
N GLY A 385 13.27 24.47 -6.98
CA GLY A 385 12.61 23.22 -6.65
C GLY A 385 11.28 23.11 -7.36
N VAL A 386 10.89 21.88 -7.67
CA VAL A 386 9.61 21.56 -8.32
C VAL A 386 8.76 20.68 -7.41
N GLU A 387 7.48 21.01 -7.28
CA GLU A 387 6.51 20.35 -6.41
C GLU A 387 5.28 19.88 -7.20
N TYR A 388 4.66 18.79 -6.74
CA TYR A 388 3.30 18.40 -7.08
C TYR A 388 2.96 18.38 -8.59
N SER A 389 3.90 17.94 -9.45
CA SER A 389 3.83 17.87 -10.93
C SER A 389 3.81 19.20 -11.71
N ARG A 390 3.48 20.31 -11.06
CA ARG A 390 3.02 21.56 -11.72
C ARG A 390 3.59 22.84 -11.13
N GLU A 391 4.22 22.80 -9.95
CA GLU A 391 4.63 23.98 -9.18
C GLU A 391 6.15 24.14 -9.23
N CYS A 392 6.62 25.38 -9.36
CA CYS A 392 8.03 25.75 -9.42
C CYS A 392 8.32 26.86 -8.41
N TYR A 393 9.39 26.70 -7.64
CA TYR A 393 9.83 27.60 -6.58
C TYR A 393 11.32 27.92 -6.73
N CYS A 394 11.73 29.15 -6.37
CA CYS A 394 13.10 29.62 -6.38
C CYS A 394 13.44 30.34 -5.06
N ASP A 395 14.67 30.17 -4.56
CA ASP A 395 15.21 30.94 -3.44
C ASP A 395 16.74 30.99 -3.48
N ASN A 396 17.36 31.85 -2.66
CA ASN A 396 18.79 31.84 -2.40
C ASN A 396 19.16 31.08 -1.12
N THR A 397 18.16 30.56 -0.40
CA THR A 397 18.27 29.81 0.86
C THR A 397 17.24 28.69 0.91
N VAL A 398 17.56 27.59 1.59
CA VAL A 398 16.65 26.43 1.73
C VAL A 398 16.35 26.21 3.21
N LEU A 399 15.06 26.05 3.55
CA LEU A 399 14.60 25.94 4.94
C LEU A 399 14.05 24.56 5.35
N GLY A 400 13.91 23.63 4.40
CA GLY A 400 13.46 22.26 4.66
C GLY A 400 14.57 21.34 5.16
N ALA A 401 14.30 20.03 5.10
CA ALA A 401 15.29 18.97 5.26
C ALA A 401 15.22 18.00 4.07
N ALA A 402 16.26 17.19 3.87
CA ALA A 402 16.22 16.10 2.90
C ALA A 402 15.15 15.06 3.28
N ALA A 403 14.48 14.49 2.28
CA ALA A 403 13.47 13.44 2.39
C ALA A 403 13.92 12.18 1.63
N ASP A 404 13.10 11.13 1.63
CA ASP A 404 13.32 9.95 0.79
C ASP A 404 13.15 10.31 -0.71
N GLU A 405 13.86 9.65 -1.63
CA GLU A 405 13.78 10.00 -3.06
C GLU A 405 12.41 9.62 -3.67
N GLN A 406 11.81 8.52 -3.21
CA GLN A 406 10.52 8.01 -3.72
C GLN A 406 9.34 8.94 -3.38
N ASP A 407 9.49 9.76 -2.32
CA ASP A 407 8.57 10.82 -1.93
C ASP A 407 8.51 11.98 -2.96
N CYS A 408 9.51 12.09 -3.85
CA CYS A 408 9.57 13.06 -4.93
C CYS A 408 9.43 12.42 -6.34
N SER A 409 8.67 11.33 -6.48
CA SER A 409 8.52 10.59 -7.75
C SER A 409 7.29 10.97 -8.59
N VAL A 410 6.64 12.11 -8.32
CA VAL A 410 5.58 12.64 -9.19
C VAL A 410 6.20 13.13 -10.50
N LEU A 411 5.59 12.82 -11.65
CA LEU A 411 6.10 13.20 -12.96
C LEU A 411 5.77 14.66 -13.29
N CYS A 412 6.63 15.33 -14.06
CA CYS A 412 6.37 16.68 -14.54
C CYS A 412 5.21 16.70 -15.54
N THR A 413 4.31 17.67 -15.43
CA THR A 413 3.12 17.79 -16.30
C THR A 413 3.44 18.01 -17.78
N GLY A 414 4.54 18.71 -18.09
CA GLY A 414 5.06 18.88 -19.44
C GLY A 414 6.11 17.83 -19.87
N ASP A 415 6.62 16.99 -18.96
CA ASP A 415 7.60 15.95 -19.26
C ASP A 415 7.46 14.72 -18.35
N SER A 416 6.87 13.64 -18.88
CA SER A 416 6.72 12.38 -18.16
C SER A 416 8.02 11.57 -17.99
N SER A 417 9.17 12.06 -18.47
CA SER A 417 10.48 11.45 -18.23
C SER A 417 11.22 12.01 -17.00
N SER A 418 10.71 13.11 -16.42
CA SER A 418 11.33 13.81 -15.29
C SER A 418 10.46 13.82 -14.05
N TRP A 419 11.10 13.85 -12.88
CA TRP A 419 10.44 14.02 -11.58
C TRP A 419 10.26 15.51 -11.22
N CYS A 420 9.05 15.85 -10.75
CA CYS A 420 8.59 17.16 -10.29
C CYS A 420 7.90 17.06 -8.91
N GLY A 421 8.62 16.49 -7.94
CA GLY A 421 8.32 16.53 -6.51
C GLY A 421 7.24 15.55 -6.08
N GLY A 422 6.48 15.95 -5.07
CA GLY A 422 5.41 15.18 -4.45
C GLY A 422 4.52 16.06 -3.59
N SER A 423 3.64 15.46 -2.78
CA SER A 423 2.81 16.22 -1.83
C SER A 423 3.67 16.71 -0.66
N SER A 424 3.92 18.02 -0.56
CA SER A 424 4.84 18.59 0.45
C SER A 424 6.27 18.06 0.30
N ARG A 425 6.73 17.94 -0.96
CA ARG A 425 8.00 17.33 -1.37
C ARG A 425 8.57 17.98 -2.64
N LEU A 426 9.77 18.56 -2.54
CA LEU A 426 10.47 19.23 -3.63
C LEU A 426 11.63 18.36 -4.14
N ASN A 427 11.73 18.11 -5.45
CA ASN A 427 13.05 17.80 -6.02
C ASN A 427 13.86 19.10 -5.98
N LEU A 428 14.91 19.17 -5.16
CA LEU A 428 15.73 20.37 -5.01
C LEU A 428 16.91 20.36 -6.00
N TYR A 429 17.12 21.50 -6.65
CA TYR A 429 18.22 21.76 -7.56
C TYR A 429 19.00 22.99 -7.10
N GLU A 430 20.31 22.85 -6.91
CA GLU A 430 21.23 23.94 -6.57
C GLU A 430 21.92 24.43 -7.85
N LYS A 431 22.07 25.75 -8.00
CA LYS A 431 22.82 26.31 -9.10
C LYS A 431 24.28 25.86 -8.96
N LYS A 432 24.84 25.27 -10.02
CA LYS A 432 26.25 24.90 -10.06
C LYS A 432 27.06 26.13 -9.62
N PRO A 433 28.12 25.97 -8.81
CA PRO A 433 29.04 27.07 -8.56
C PRO A 433 29.50 27.59 -9.91
N GLU A 434 29.16 28.85 -10.20
CA GLU A 434 29.49 29.48 -11.47
C GLU A 434 31.02 29.47 -11.60
N PRO A 435 31.59 28.96 -12.70
CA PRO A 435 33.03 29.04 -12.89
C PRO A 435 33.39 30.53 -12.91
N GLU A 436 34.10 30.99 -11.87
CA GLU A 436 34.11 32.41 -11.50
C GLU A 436 34.42 33.33 -12.69
N PRO A 437 33.70 34.46 -12.81
CA PRO A 437 33.59 35.24 -14.04
C PRO A 437 34.98 35.62 -14.58
N THR A 438 35.33 35.00 -15.72
CA THR A 438 36.69 35.04 -16.25
C THR A 438 37.07 36.45 -16.72
N SER A 439 37.81 37.19 -15.89
CA SER A 439 38.63 38.30 -16.37
C SER A 439 39.80 37.75 -17.19
N ASP A 440 39.90 38.17 -18.44
CA ASP A 440 41.09 38.06 -19.31
C ASP A 440 41.67 36.66 -19.56
N GLY A 441 40.78 35.66 -19.71
CA GLY A 441 40.95 34.58 -20.69
C GLY A 441 42.05 33.54 -20.45
N CYS A 442 42.70 33.49 -19.29
CA CYS A 442 43.69 32.45 -18.98
C CYS A 442 43.00 31.10 -18.70
N VAL A 443 43.18 30.13 -19.61
CA VAL A 443 42.59 28.79 -19.48
C VAL A 443 43.43 27.93 -18.53
N SER A 444 43.14 28.03 -17.23
CA SER A 444 43.48 26.98 -16.28
C SER A 444 42.64 25.73 -16.62
N SER A 445 43.18 24.84 -17.46
CA SER A 445 42.50 23.61 -17.92
C SER A 445 42.47 22.52 -16.84
N ALA A 446 41.98 22.89 -15.65
CA ALA A 446 41.83 22.04 -14.49
C ALA A 446 40.49 21.28 -14.56
N PRO A 447 40.48 19.94 -14.70
CA PRO A 447 39.23 19.18 -14.67
C PRO A 447 38.60 19.22 -13.27
N ALA A 448 37.32 18.82 -13.15
CA ALA A 448 36.55 18.78 -11.89
C ALA A 448 37.09 17.83 -10.79
N SER A 449 38.30 17.29 -10.96
CA SER A 449 39.08 16.52 -9.98
C SER A 449 40.33 17.26 -9.48
N ALA A 450 40.58 18.48 -9.93
CA ALA A 450 41.67 19.34 -9.49
C ALA A 450 41.37 19.94 -8.11
N VAL A 451 42.40 19.99 -7.27
CA VAL A 451 42.30 20.31 -5.83
C VAL A 451 42.93 21.67 -5.51
N LEU A 452 43.66 22.24 -6.47
CA LEU A 452 44.37 23.51 -6.39
C LEU A 452 44.11 24.29 -7.69
N LEU A 453 43.85 25.58 -7.57
CA LEU A 453 43.64 26.52 -8.67
C LEU A 453 44.90 27.37 -8.89
N ASN A 454 45.13 27.82 -10.12
CA ASN A 454 46.25 28.70 -10.50
C ASN A 454 47.63 28.24 -9.97
N GLY A 455 47.91 26.92 -9.99
CA GLY A 455 49.16 26.34 -9.47
C GLY A 455 50.38 26.50 -10.40
N ALA A 456 50.17 26.81 -11.67
CA ALA A 456 51.23 27.10 -12.63
C ALA A 456 51.42 28.62 -12.89
N PHE A 457 50.65 29.48 -12.23
CA PHE A 457 50.81 30.94 -12.27
C PHE A 457 50.76 31.59 -13.68
N GLU A 458 50.14 30.90 -14.65
CA GLU A 458 49.96 31.38 -16.03
C GLU A 458 49.00 32.58 -16.14
N CYS A 459 48.12 32.76 -15.15
CA CYS A 459 47.28 33.95 -15.05
C CYS A 459 48.14 35.20 -14.79
N ASP A 460 47.76 36.35 -15.33
CA ASP A 460 48.32 37.65 -14.89
C ASP A 460 47.73 38.14 -13.54
N THR A 461 47.05 37.24 -12.84
CA THR A 461 46.48 37.42 -11.50
C THR A 461 47.04 36.37 -10.53
N LEU A 462 47.08 36.73 -9.25
CA LEU A 462 47.54 35.86 -8.18
C LEU A 462 46.40 35.09 -7.51
N ASP A 463 45.15 35.45 -7.80
CA ASP A 463 43.97 34.80 -7.23
C ASP A 463 43.90 33.30 -7.63
N PRO A 464 43.43 32.41 -6.74
CA PRO A 464 42.91 32.67 -5.39
C PRO A 464 43.97 32.55 -4.27
N TRP A 465 45.25 32.80 -4.55
CA TRP A 465 46.31 32.74 -3.54
C TRP A 465 46.34 33.98 -2.64
N VAL A 466 46.16 33.81 -1.33
CA VAL A 466 46.19 34.90 -0.35
C VAL A 466 47.59 35.08 0.22
N VAL A 467 48.09 36.31 0.20
CA VAL A 467 49.46 36.68 0.58
C VAL A 467 49.49 37.37 1.95
N ASN A 468 50.38 36.93 2.84
CA ASN A 468 50.63 37.57 4.13
C ASN A 468 52.15 37.67 4.40
N THR A 469 52.72 38.86 4.15
CA THR A 469 54.14 39.15 4.42
C THR A 469 54.28 40.07 5.63
N ASN A 470 55.26 39.80 6.50
CA ASN A 470 55.52 40.64 7.67
C ASN A 470 56.49 41.82 7.40
N ILE A 471 57.30 41.75 6.33
CA ILE A 471 58.25 42.79 5.91
C ILE A 471 58.44 42.74 4.39
N GLY A 472 57.94 43.74 3.66
CA GLY A 472 58.48 44.19 2.37
C GLY A 472 58.63 43.16 1.23
N GLY A 473 57.97 42.01 1.31
CA GLY A 473 57.97 41.01 0.25
C GLY A 473 57.04 41.44 -0.87
N GLN A 474 57.54 41.44 -2.11
CA GLN A 474 56.72 41.63 -3.30
C GLN A 474 56.45 40.27 -3.96
N LEU A 475 55.29 40.18 -4.60
CA LEU A 475 54.83 39.02 -5.33
C LEU A 475 54.44 39.45 -6.73
N THR A 476 54.94 38.76 -7.74
CA THR A 476 54.63 39.03 -9.15
C THR A 476 54.77 37.75 -9.96
N THR A 477 54.06 37.66 -11.08
CA THR A 477 54.33 36.64 -12.09
C THR A 477 55.45 37.12 -13.01
N VAL A 478 56.38 36.23 -13.37
CA VAL A 478 57.46 36.48 -14.36
C VAL A 478 57.57 35.31 -15.31
N GLY A 479 57.98 35.55 -16.56
CA GLY A 479 58.25 34.48 -17.53
C GLY A 479 59.63 33.86 -17.35
N GLY A 480 59.80 32.62 -17.83
CA GLY A 480 61.08 31.90 -17.81
C GLY A 480 61.18 30.87 -16.68
N SER A 481 60.09 30.16 -16.41
CA SER A 481 60.06 29.01 -15.49
C SER A 481 60.99 27.86 -15.93
N LYS A 482 60.91 26.72 -15.23
CA LYS A 482 61.66 25.51 -15.55
C LYS A 482 61.36 24.94 -16.95
N ASP A 483 60.12 25.09 -17.43
CA ASP A 483 59.71 24.69 -18.79
C ASP A 483 59.56 25.88 -19.77
N GLY A 484 59.65 27.11 -19.25
CA GLY A 484 59.61 28.37 -20.00
C GLY A 484 58.31 29.16 -19.85
N SER A 485 57.34 28.64 -19.08
CA SER A 485 56.08 29.28 -18.70
C SER A 485 56.28 30.52 -17.80
N LYS A 486 55.19 31.07 -17.26
CA LYS A 486 55.22 32.00 -16.13
C LYS A 486 55.49 31.24 -14.82
N MET A 487 55.92 31.99 -13.82
CA MET A 487 56.23 31.50 -12.49
C MET A 487 55.99 32.58 -11.45
N LEU A 488 55.70 32.15 -10.22
CA LEU A 488 55.53 33.01 -9.06
C LEU A 488 56.90 33.46 -8.54
N HIS A 489 57.19 34.76 -8.65
CA HIS A 489 58.41 35.37 -8.14
C HIS A 489 58.20 36.04 -6.78
N LEU A 490 58.97 35.60 -5.79
CA LEU A 490 58.92 35.97 -4.39
C LEU A 490 60.22 36.65 -3.96
N PHE A 491 60.23 37.97 -3.88
CA PHE A 491 61.46 38.73 -3.59
C PHE A 491 61.30 39.80 -2.51
N SER A 492 62.42 40.16 -1.87
CA SER A 492 62.51 41.34 -1.02
C SER A 492 63.17 42.50 -1.76
N SER A 493 62.47 43.63 -1.82
CA SER A 493 62.96 44.87 -2.45
C SER A 493 64.17 45.51 -1.73
N TYR A 494 64.55 44.97 -0.56
CA TYR A 494 65.60 45.52 0.30
C TYR A 494 66.48 44.42 0.89
N TYR A 495 67.77 44.72 1.05
CA TYR A 495 68.71 43.84 1.75
C TYR A 495 68.37 43.76 3.24
N LEU A 496 68.24 42.55 3.79
CA LEU A 496 67.63 42.31 5.10
C LEU A 496 68.62 42.51 6.25
N GLN A 497 68.96 43.76 6.57
CA GLN A 497 70.04 44.11 7.51
C GLN A 497 69.79 43.78 9.00
N SER A 498 68.54 43.54 9.42
CA SER A 498 68.23 43.39 10.86
C SER A 498 67.13 42.41 11.25
N ARG A 499 66.37 41.87 10.28
CA ARG A 499 65.26 40.93 10.54
C ARG A 499 65.13 39.94 9.38
N ALA A 500 64.79 38.70 9.71
CA ALA A 500 64.33 37.74 8.71
C ALA A 500 62.98 38.17 8.14
N THR A 501 62.75 37.96 6.84
CA THR A 501 61.40 37.96 6.27
C THR A 501 60.67 36.68 6.67
N ASN A 502 59.35 36.78 6.75
CA ASN A 502 58.46 35.63 6.75
C ASN A 502 57.34 35.98 5.76
N ILE A 503 57.37 35.35 4.59
CA ILE A 503 56.33 35.45 3.57
C ILE A 503 55.50 34.18 3.65
N ASN A 504 54.22 34.31 3.96
CA ASN A 504 53.26 33.23 3.87
C ASN A 504 52.37 33.47 2.65
N ILE A 505 52.11 32.42 1.87
CA ILE A 505 51.06 32.41 0.85
C ILE A 505 50.20 31.18 1.13
N TYR A 506 48.88 31.31 1.03
CA TYR A 506 47.97 30.19 1.22
C TYR A 506 46.85 30.13 0.20
N GLN A 507 46.29 28.93 0.04
CA GLN A 507 45.08 28.66 -0.73
C GLN A 507 44.26 27.61 0.04
N ILE A 508 42.93 27.74 0.04
CA ILE A 508 42.05 26.70 0.57
C ILE A 508 41.93 25.60 -0.50
N LEU A 509 42.11 24.34 -0.10
CA LEU A 509 41.95 23.18 -0.97
C LEU A 509 40.60 22.52 -0.69
N HIS A 510 39.80 22.29 -1.73
CA HIS A 510 38.55 21.55 -1.63
C HIS A 510 38.82 20.03 -1.60
N THR A 511 39.39 19.58 -0.49
CA THR A 511 39.75 18.19 -0.24
C THR A 511 38.61 17.38 0.36
N VAL A 512 38.45 16.15 -0.11
CA VAL A 512 37.59 15.14 0.54
C VAL A 512 38.31 14.57 1.78
N PRO A 513 37.72 14.58 2.99
CA PRO A 513 38.30 13.98 4.19
C PRO A 513 38.70 12.51 4.00
N GLY A 514 39.83 12.09 4.55
CA GLY A 514 40.33 10.72 4.48
C GLY A 514 40.91 10.28 3.13
N GLN A 515 40.73 11.06 2.06
CA GLN A 515 41.38 10.81 0.77
C GLN A 515 42.85 11.23 0.83
N THR A 516 43.74 10.40 0.27
CA THR A 516 45.16 10.73 0.09
C THR A 516 45.39 11.47 -1.22
N TYR A 517 46.21 12.53 -1.18
CA TYR A 517 46.59 13.37 -2.30
C TYR A 517 48.12 13.40 -2.43
N GLN A 518 48.60 13.47 -3.68
CA GLN A 518 49.99 13.78 -3.99
C GLN A 518 50.08 15.27 -4.32
N LEU A 519 51.03 15.95 -3.68
CA LEU A 519 51.48 17.31 -3.97
C LEU A 519 52.83 17.25 -4.71
N SER A 520 53.04 18.13 -5.69
CA SER A 520 54.36 18.41 -6.27
C SER A 520 54.49 19.88 -6.71
N PHE A 521 55.71 20.41 -6.76
CA PHE A 521 56.00 21.77 -7.25
C PHE A 521 57.46 21.98 -7.71
N ASP A 522 57.63 22.88 -8.68
CA ASP A 522 58.85 23.62 -9.04
C ASP A 522 59.31 24.61 -7.95
N LEU A 523 60.59 24.58 -7.53
CA LEU A 523 61.22 25.62 -6.70
C LEU A 523 62.67 25.90 -7.14
N LEU A 524 63.00 27.19 -7.28
CA LEU A 524 64.35 27.72 -7.52
C LEU A 524 64.65 28.87 -6.52
N ILE A 525 65.89 28.93 -6.03
CA ILE A 525 66.39 30.06 -5.21
C ILE A 525 67.41 30.85 -6.03
N GLY A 526 67.09 32.12 -6.34
CA GLY A 526 67.90 32.99 -7.22
C GLY A 526 68.87 33.93 -6.51
N GLY A 527 68.90 33.92 -5.17
CA GLY A 527 69.83 34.74 -4.39
C GLY A 527 69.86 34.41 -2.90
N GLY A 528 71.01 34.65 -2.26
CA GLY A 528 71.19 34.58 -0.80
C GLY A 528 71.60 33.21 -0.24
N ASN A 529 72.53 33.22 0.72
CA ASN A 529 72.87 32.04 1.53
C ASN A 529 71.99 31.99 2.78
N GLY A 530 71.51 30.80 3.15
CA GLY A 530 70.70 30.58 4.36
C GLY A 530 69.19 30.84 4.19
N ASN A 531 68.72 30.94 2.94
CA ASN A 531 67.29 30.98 2.64
C ASN A 531 66.66 29.60 2.85
N ASN A 532 65.64 29.54 3.70
CA ASN A 532 64.86 28.32 3.96
C ASN A 532 63.38 28.53 3.63
N TRP A 533 62.71 27.41 3.32
CA TRP A 533 61.31 27.37 2.93
C TRP A 533 60.62 26.19 3.63
N LYS A 534 59.29 26.25 3.70
CA LYS A 534 58.43 25.23 4.26
C LYS A 534 57.12 25.16 3.49
N VAL A 535 56.58 23.95 3.34
CA VAL A 535 55.21 23.73 2.87
C VAL A 535 54.47 22.85 3.90
N ALA A 536 53.22 23.23 4.19
CA ALA A 536 52.31 22.53 5.09
C ALA A 536 50.89 22.56 4.51
N VAL A 537 50.03 21.63 4.95
CA VAL A 537 48.59 21.59 4.61
C VAL A 537 47.82 21.30 5.89
N GLY A 538 46.76 22.08 6.12
CA GLY A 538 46.04 22.13 7.39
C GLY A 538 46.93 22.63 8.54
N SER A 539 46.63 22.18 9.76
CA SER A 539 47.35 22.55 11.00
C SER A 539 48.60 21.70 11.30
N ASN A 540 49.06 20.91 10.32
CA ASN A 540 50.14 19.93 10.49
C ASN A 540 51.54 20.57 10.58
N ALA A 541 52.50 19.80 11.10
CA ALA A 541 53.92 20.13 10.98
C ALA A 541 54.33 20.24 9.49
N PRO A 542 55.30 21.09 9.13
CA PRO A 542 55.74 21.26 7.75
C PRO A 542 56.28 19.93 7.20
N PHE A 543 55.66 19.44 6.13
CA PHE A 543 55.97 18.12 5.54
C PHE A 543 57.10 18.17 4.51
N ALA A 544 57.48 19.37 4.07
CA ALA A 544 58.59 19.62 3.17
C ALA A 544 59.27 20.93 3.59
N SER A 545 60.59 20.89 3.76
CA SER A 545 61.43 22.03 4.10
C SER A 545 62.89 21.68 3.91
N GLY A 546 63.74 22.64 3.53
CA GLY A 546 65.18 22.45 3.49
C GLY A 546 65.96 23.69 3.06
N ASP A 547 67.27 23.53 3.02
CA ASP A 547 68.20 24.46 2.39
C ASP A 547 68.50 23.94 0.97
N ILE A 548 68.46 24.80 -0.05
CA ILE A 548 68.75 24.44 -1.45
C ILE A 548 70.00 25.21 -1.92
N GLY A 549 70.80 24.58 -2.79
CA GLY A 549 71.88 25.28 -3.51
C GLY A 549 71.34 26.38 -4.42
N PHE A 550 72.12 27.45 -4.57
CA PHE A 550 71.82 28.56 -5.47
C PHE A 550 71.76 28.09 -6.94
N GLY A 551 70.74 28.50 -7.68
CA GLY A 551 70.74 28.52 -9.15
C GLY A 551 70.08 27.34 -9.89
N ASP A 552 69.76 26.23 -9.23
CA ASP A 552 69.13 25.05 -9.87
C ASP A 552 67.66 24.86 -9.47
N TRP A 553 66.80 24.57 -10.47
CA TRP A 553 65.40 24.18 -10.25
C TRP A 553 65.30 22.78 -9.63
N THR A 554 64.64 22.67 -8.48
CA THR A 554 64.45 21.41 -7.77
C THR A 554 62.96 21.06 -7.66
N THR A 555 62.56 19.88 -8.17
CA THR A 555 61.20 19.33 -7.98
C THR A 555 61.03 18.76 -6.58
N PHE A 556 60.00 19.19 -5.88
CA PHE A 556 59.56 18.54 -4.64
C PHE A 556 58.26 17.79 -4.88
N SER A 557 58.08 16.64 -4.21
CA SER A 557 56.81 15.94 -4.16
C SER A 557 56.65 15.15 -2.86
N THR A 558 55.41 15.04 -2.38
CA THR A 558 55.03 14.33 -1.16
C THR A 558 53.56 13.91 -1.23
N THR A 559 53.09 13.14 -0.25
CA THR A 559 51.68 12.75 -0.12
C THR A 559 51.13 13.12 1.25
N PHE A 560 49.89 13.61 1.29
CA PHE A 560 49.16 13.88 2.53
C PHE A 560 47.76 13.25 2.48
N THR A 561 47.21 12.89 3.63
CA THR A 561 45.81 12.49 3.76
C THR A 561 45.03 13.69 4.28
N ALA A 562 43.97 14.07 3.57
CA ALA A 562 43.16 15.24 3.87
C ALA A 562 42.28 15.07 5.12
N VAL A 563 41.95 16.18 5.75
CA VAL A 563 40.91 16.26 6.81
C VAL A 563 39.66 17.01 6.36
N GLY A 564 39.69 17.70 5.21
CA GLY A 564 38.60 18.50 4.67
C GLY A 564 38.88 20.01 4.77
N ASP A 565 38.53 20.75 3.72
CA ASP A 565 38.80 22.19 3.55
C ASP A 565 40.23 22.59 3.95
N ASP A 566 41.18 21.76 3.53
CA ASP A 566 42.58 21.81 3.93
C ASP A 566 43.28 23.07 3.41
N GLN A 567 43.79 23.94 4.27
CA GLN A 567 44.55 25.12 3.85
C GLN A 567 46.01 24.75 3.49
N LEU A 568 46.39 24.87 2.21
CA LEU A 568 47.79 24.83 1.78
C LEU A 568 48.49 26.10 2.27
N ASN A 569 49.62 25.95 2.98
CA ASN A 569 50.44 27.02 3.50
C ASN A 569 51.88 26.90 3.00
N LEU A 570 52.31 27.92 2.25
CA LEU A 570 53.68 28.13 1.79
C LEU A 570 54.34 29.16 2.71
N GLN A 571 55.50 28.86 3.30
CA GLN A 571 56.23 29.78 4.17
C GLN A 571 57.70 29.90 3.78
N PHE A 572 58.17 31.14 3.59
CA PHE A 572 59.53 31.45 3.14
C PHE A 572 60.25 32.38 4.11
N ASN A 573 61.47 32.01 4.51
CA ASN A 573 62.29 32.80 5.43
C ASN A 573 63.70 33.03 4.84
N SER A 574 64.05 34.29 4.61
CA SER A 574 65.45 34.68 4.40
C SER A 574 66.09 35.02 5.74
N VAL A 575 67.34 34.61 5.95
CA VAL A 575 68.14 35.08 7.09
C VAL A 575 68.50 36.56 6.96
N VAL A 576 68.96 37.13 8.08
CA VAL A 576 69.56 38.47 8.13
C VAL A 576 70.83 38.48 7.28
N TRP A 577 71.05 39.56 6.52
CA TRP A 577 72.12 39.72 5.52
C TRP A 577 72.01 38.84 4.26
N ALA A 578 70.81 38.37 3.95
CA ALA A 578 70.48 37.79 2.64
C ALA A 578 69.39 38.62 1.93
N TYR A 579 69.17 38.30 0.65
CA TYR A 579 67.96 38.66 -0.07
C TYR A 579 67.05 37.43 -0.07
N ALA A 580 65.76 37.62 0.21
CA ALA A 580 64.75 36.64 -0.20
C ALA A 580 64.59 36.76 -1.72
N ASP A 581 64.82 35.67 -2.45
CA ASP A 581 64.63 35.59 -3.90
C ASP A 581 64.32 34.13 -4.28
N PHE A 582 63.02 33.84 -4.42
CA PHE A 582 62.49 32.50 -4.66
C PHE A 582 61.54 32.50 -5.86
N TYR A 583 61.52 31.41 -6.62
CA TYR A 583 60.70 31.24 -7.81
C TYR A 583 59.95 29.90 -7.71
N PHE A 584 58.65 29.91 -7.98
CA PHE A 584 57.79 28.72 -7.90
C PHE A 584 56.95 28.54 -9.14
N ASP A 585 56.72 27.28 -9.49
CA ASP A 585 56.00 26.89 -10.69
C ASP A 585 55.38 25.49 -10.49
N ASN A 586 54.46 25.10 -11.38
CA ASN A 586 54.00 23.74 -11.54
C ASN A 586 53.49 23.09 -10.21
N PHE A 587 52.85 23.89 -9.35
CA PHE A 587 52.15 23.37 -8.16
C PHE A 587 50.96 22.52 -8.60
N VAL A 588 50.99 21.25 -8.21
CA VAL A 588 50.02 20.23 -8.62
C VAL A 588 49.58 19.44 -7.41
N ILE A 589 48.26 19.34 -7.19
CA ILE A 589 47.66 18.46 -6.19
C ILE A 589 46.67 17.51 -6.89
N LYS A 590 46.88 16.20 -6.73
CA LYS A 590 46.11 15.13 -7.42
C LYS A 590 45.72 14.04 -6.43
N LYS A 591 44.52 13.46 -6.59
CA LYS A 591 44.08 12.29 -5.81
C LYS A 591 44.99 11.09 -6.08
N VAL A 592 45.48 10.43 -5.03
CA VAL A 592 46.13 9.12 -5.13
C VAL A 592 45.02 8.06 -5.15
N ALA A 593 45.03 7.20 -6.15
CA ALA A 593 44.07 6.08 -6.20
C ALA A 593 44.34 5.12 -5.04
N THR A 594 43.28 4.76 -4.30
CA THR A 594 43.31 3.62 -3.38
C THR A 594 43.45 2.33 -4.18
N ALA A 595 44.41 1.49 -3.79
CA ALA A 595 44.66 0.17 -4.39
C ALA A 595 43.76 -0.91 -3.78
#